data_AF-A0ABC9P9W9-F1
#
_entry.id   AF-A0ABC9P9W9-F1
#
_cell.length_a   1.000
_cell.length_b   1.000
_cell.length_c   1.000
_cell.angle_alpha   90.00
_cell.angle_beta   90.00
_cell.angle_gamma   90.00
#
_symmetry.space_group_name_H-M   'P 1'
#
loop_
_entity.id
_entity.type
_entity.pdbx_description
1 polymer ?
#
loop_
_entity_poly.entity_id
_entity_poly.type
_entity_poly.pdbx_seq_one_letter_code
_entity_poly.pdbx_strand_id
1 'polypeptide(L)'
;MKKIWKFGRTGGTELQVSDDFPVQVPFTDVAPLPSINLEDQFFIPSEKRWKEISNQLDKESLDNLSILYRNLEKDNELLKAKADNLALLNSKLMINDLNIQKENTILKTKANDLAEIGAKSMLSIVQITGEIGKINEQLKGGAK
;
A
#
# COMPACT_ATOMS: atom_id res chain seq x y z
N MET A 1 -61.12 14.03 4.97
CA MET A 1 -60.82 12.78 4.23
C MET A 1 -59.33 12.51 4.39
N LYS A 2 -58.96 11.34 4.90
CA LYS A 2 -57.57 10.93 5.11
C LYS A 2 -57.21 9.70 4.27
N LYS A 3 -55.93 9.59 3.92
CA LYS A 3 -55.38 8.39 3.29
C LYS A 3 -55.00 7.37 4.36
N ILE A 4 -55.38 6.13 4.14
CA ILE A 4 -54.96 4.98 4.94
C ILE A 4 -54.53 3.85 4.01
N TRP A 5 -53.78 2.90 4.53
CA TRP A 5 -53.38 1.70 3.84
C TRP A 5 -53.95 0.49 4.57
N LYS A 6 -54.69 -0.34 3.82
CA LYS A 6 -55.05 -1.69 4.27
C LYS A 6 -53.88 -2.61 3.93
N PHE A 7 -53.12 -3.03 4.94
CA PHE A 7 -51.96 -3.90 4.73
C PHE A 7 -52.35 -5.39 4.77
N GLY A 8 -51.72 -6.17 3.90
CA GLY A 8 -51.86 -7.63 3.84
C GLY A 8 -50.65 -8.35 4.42
N ARG A 9 -50.50 -9.65 4.09
CA ARG A 9 -49.28 -10.41 4.37
C ARG A 9 -48.09 -9.87 3.58
N THR A 10 -48.36 -9.47 2.33
CA THR A 10 -47.52 -8.68 1.44
C THR A 10 -48.40 -7.63 0.78
N GLY A 11 -47.82 -6.46 0.55
CA GLY A 11 -48.45 -5.25 0.08
C GLY A 11 -49.72 -4.80 0.79
N GLY A 12 -50.59 -4.15 0.02
CA GLY A 12 -51.79 -3.54 0.55
C GLY A 12 -52.58 -2.75 -0.48
N THR A 13 -53.50 -1.92 0.01
CA THR A 13 -54.33 -1.05 -0.83
C THR A 13 -54.42 0.33 -0.18
N GLU A 14 -54.16 1.38 -0.96
CA GLU A 14 -54.44 2.76 -0.55
C GLU A 14 -55.95 3.01 -0.60
N LEU A 15 -56.49 3.57 0.48
CA LEU A 15 -57.90 3.92 0.63
C LEU A 15 -58.00 5.37 1.09
N GLN A 16 -59.00 6.09 0.57
CA GLN A 16 -59.42 7.38 1.13
C GLN A 16 -60.64 7.16 2.00
N VAL A 17 -60.58 7.61 3.25
CA VAL A 17 -61.63 7.39 4.26
C VAL A 17 -61.96 8.69 4.99
N SER A 18 -63.06 8.68 5.76
CA SER A 18 -63.38 9.78 6.67
C SER A 18 -62.28 10.00 7.72
N ASP A 19 -62.15 11.21 8.23
CA ASP A 19 -61.14 11.55 9.23
C ASP A 19 -61.34 10.77 10.54
N ASP A 20 -62.60 10.44 10.85
CA ASP A 20 -63.00 9.64 12.02
C ASP A 20 -62.79 8.12 11.85
N PHE A 21 -62.31 7.66 10.69
CA PHE A 21 -62.12 6.23 10.46
C PHE A 21 -61.05 5.65 11.42
N PRO A 22 -61.34 4.54 12.13
CA PRO A 22 -60.42 3.99 13.12
C PRO A 22 -59.18 3.37 12.47
N VAL A 23 -57.99 3.72 12.97
CA VAL A 23 -56.71 3.12 12.56
C VAL A 23 -56.46 1.90 13.45
N GLN A 24 -56.87 0.73 12.98
CA GLN A 24 -56.69 -0.55 13.66
C GLN A 24 -56.38 -1.63 12.63
N VAL A 25 -55.72 -2.72 13.05
CA VAL A 25 -55.40 -3.85 12.16
C VAL A 25 -56.65 -4.29 11.36
N PRO A 26 -56.57 -4.41 10.02
CA PRO A 26 -55.38 -4.36 9.15
C PRO A 26 -55.12 -2.99 8.48
N PHE A 27 -55.51 -1.88 9.10
CA PHE A 27 -55.34 -0.52 8.58
C PHE A 27 -54.24 0.25 9.31
N THR A 28 -53.48 1.02 8.55
CA THR A 28 -52.48 1.97 9.06
C THR A 28 -52.59 3.30 8.33
N ASP A 29 -52.27 4.39 9.01
CA ASP A 29 -52.06 5.73 8.46
C ASP A 29 -50.57 6.00 8.13
N VAL A 30 -49.70 5.01 8.33
CA VAL A 30 -48.28 5.09 7.98
C VAL A 30 -48.11 4.78 6.48
N ALA A 31 -47.53 5.73 5.76
CA ALA A 31 -47.28 5.59 4.33
C ALA A 31 -46.25 4.48 4.01
N PRO A 32 -46.41 3.74 2.90
CA PRO A 32 -45.43 2.78 2.40
C PRO A 32 -44.10 3.44 2.03
N LEU A 33 -43.05 2.62 1.90
CA LEU A 33 -41.73 3.08 1.47
C LEU A 33 -41.83 3.69 0.06
N PRO A 34 -41.39 4.94 -0.15
CA PRO A 34 -41.69 5.69 -1.38
C PRO A 34 -40.95 5.18 -2.61
N SER A 35 -39.81 4.51 -2.44
CA SER A 35 -38.96 4.01 -3.53
C SER A 35 -39.20 2.55 -3.88
N ILE A 36 -40.21 1.92 -3.28
CA ILE A 36 -40.51 0.49 -3.41
C ILE A 36 -41.98 0.38 -3.79
N ASN A 37 -42.34 -0.54 -4.68
CA ASN A 37 -43.75 -0.74 -5.02
C ASN A 37 -44.51 -1.27 -3.79
N LEU A 38 -45.80 -0.95 -3.66
CA LEU A 38 -46.58 -1.40 -2.51
C LEU A 38 -46.59 -2.93 -2.39
N GLU A 39 -46.56 -3.66 -3.51
CA GLU A 39 -46.53 -5.13 -3.56
C GLU A 39 -45.24 -5.77 -3.04
N ASP A 40 -44.12 -5.03 -3.09
CA ASP A 40 -42.77 -5.49 -2.71
C ASP A 40 -42.42 -5.15 -1.26
N GLN A 41 -43.42 -4.84 -0.43
CA GLN A 41 -43.24 -4.50 0.97
C GLN A 41 -44.35 -5.08 1.83
N PHE A 42 -44.12 -5.19 3.13
CA PHE A 42 -45.12 -5.61 4.10
C PHE A 42 -45.07 -4.68 5.31
N PHE A 43 -46.22 -4.47 5.94
CA PHE A 43 -46.30 -3.67 7.16
C PHE A 43 -46.01 -4.54 8.38
N ILE A 44 -45.20 -4.05 9.31
CA ILE A 44 -44.90 -4.70 10.58
C ILE A 44 -45.67 -3.95 11.69
N PRO A 45 -46.83 -4.45 12.16
CA PRO A 45 -47.66 -3.72 13.13
C PRO A 45 -46.96 -3.42 14.46
N SER A 46 -46.07 -4.31 14.91
CA SER A 46 -45.27 -4.13 16.13
C SER A 46 -44.25 -3.00 16.02
N GLU A 47 -43.73 -2.73 14.81
CA GLU A 47 -42.75 -1.69 14.54
C GLU A 47 -43.38 -0.43 13.94
N LYS A 48 -44.68 -0.47 13.59
CA LYS A 48 -45.43 0.58 12.90
C LYS A 48 -44.72 1.13 11.65
N ARG A 49 -44.11 0.25 10.86
CA ARG A 49 -43.38 0.61 9.63
C ARG A 49 -43.56 -0.41 8.53
N TRP A 50 -43.40 0.05 7.29
CA TRP A 50 -43.26 -0.80 6.12
C TRP A 50 -41.81 -1.29 6.00
N LYS A 51 -41.66 -2.52 5.50
CA LYS A 51 -40.38 -3.15 5.22
C LYS A 51 -40.42 -3.81 3.85
N GLU A 52 -39.35 -3.64 3.09
CA GLU A 52 -39.14 -4.32 1.81
C GLU A 52 -39.10 -5.84 1.97
N ILE A 53 -39.66 -6.54 0.99
CA ILE A 53 -39.50 -7.99 0.85
C ILE A 53 -38.11 -8.22 0.24
N SER A 54 -37.14 -8.61 1.07
CA SER A 54 -35.83 -9.04 0.56
C SER A 54 -35.98 -10.32 -0.26
N ASN A 55 -35.62 -10.29 -1.52
CA ASN A 55 -35.72 -11.44 -2.42
C ASN A 55 -34.41 -12.27 -2.39
N GLN A 56 -34.41 -13.42 -3.08
CA GLN A 56 -33.25 -14.31 -3.13
C GLN A 56 -32.05 -13.69 -3.86
N LEU A 57 -32.29 -12.80 -4.83
CA LEU A 57 -31.26 -12.07 -5.58
C LEU A 57 -30.51 -11.06 -4.68
N ASP A 58 -31.20 -10.41 -3.74
CA ASP A 58 -30.58 -9.51 -2.75
C ASP A 58 -29.62 -10.29 -1.85
N LYS A 59 -30.00 -11.51 -1.47
CA LYS A 59 -29.16 -12.39 -0.65
C LYS A 59 -27.91 -12.86 -1.41
N GLU A 60 -28.06 -13.24 -2.68
CA GLU A 60 -26.92 -13.60 -3.54
C GLU A 60 -25.98 -12.42 -3.75
N SER A 61 -26.52 -11.21 -3.94
CA SER A 61 -25.72 -9.99 -4.06
C SER A 61 -24.91 -9.69 -2.79
N LEU A 62 -25.51 -9.88 -1.61
CA LEU A 62 -24.82 -9.73 -0.33
C LEU A 62 -23.74 -10.80 -0.10
N ASP A 63 -23.98 -12.04 -0.53
CA ASP A 63 -22.98 -13.11 -0.43
C ASP A 63 -21.78 -12.85 -1.36
N ASN A 64 -22.06 -12.48 -2.62
CA ASN A 64 -21.03 -12.08 -3.58
C ASN A 64 -20.20 -10.89 -3.07
N LEU A 65 -20.84 -9.89 -2.48
CA LEU A 65 -20.16 -8.75 -1.89
C LEU A 65 -19.28 -9.18 -0.71
N SER A 66 -19.77 -10.08 0.14
CA SER A 66 -19.00 -10.64 1.26
C SER A 66 -17.77 -11.42 0.79
N ILE A 67 -17.90 -12.20 -0.29
CA ILE A 67 -16.78 -12.90 -0.93
C ILE A 67 -15.76 -11.91 -1.49
N LEU A 68 -16.22 -10.88 -2.20
CA LEU A 68 -15.36 -9.84 -2.74
C LEU A 68 -14.55 -9.15 -1.63
N TYR A 69 -15.21 -8.76 -0.53
CA TYR A 69 -14.52 -8.14 0.61
C TYR A 69 -13.43 -9.04 1.20
N ARG A 70 -13.70 -10.34 1.39
CA ARG A 70 -12.68 -11.28 1.89
C ARG A 70 -11.50 -11.43 0.94
N ASN A 71 -11.73 -11.41 -0.37
CA ASN A 71 -10.66 -11.46 -1.35
C ASN A 71 -9.84 -10.18 -1.34
N LEU A 72 -10.48 -9.01 -1.28
CA LEU A 72 -9.80 -7.73 -1.17
C LEU A 72 -8.97 -7.62 0.12
N GLU A 73 -9.46 -8.15 1.24
CA GLU A 73 -8.73 -8.19 2.50
C GLU A 73 -7.44 -9.01 2.37
N LYS A 74 -7.53 -10.22 1.80
CA LYS A 74 -6.36 -11.08 1.52
C LYS A 74 -5.35 -10.42 0.58
N ASP A 75 -5.83 -9.81 -0.50
CA ASP A 75 -4.97 -9.10 -1.45
C ASP A 75 -4.25 -7.94 -0.77
N ASN A 76 -4.94 -7.21 0.12
CA ASN A 76 -4.36 -6.11 0.87
C ASN A 76 -3.30 -6.58 1.88
N GLU A 77 -3.52 -7.72 2.56
CA GLU A 77 -2.51 -8.35 3.41
C GLU A 77 -1.26 -8.76 2.62
N LEU A 78 -1.45 -9.36 1.44
CA LEU A 78 -0.34 -9.71 0.55
C LEU A 78 0.44 -8.48 0.09
N LEU A 79 -0.25 -7.39 -0.25
CA LEU A 79 0.37 -6.12 -0.65
C LEU A 79 1.18 -5.51 0.49
N LYS A 80 0.68 -5.52 1.73
CA LYS A 80 1.44 -5.08 2.90
C LYS A 80 2.71 -5.89 3.09
N ALA A 81 2.62 -7.22 3.03
CA ALA A 81 3.78 -8.09 3.16
C ALA A 81 4.83 -7.84 2.06
N LYS A 82 4.39 -7.57 0.82
CA LYS A 82 5.29 -7.18 -0.28
C LYS A 82 5.95 -5.82 -0.03
N ALA A 83 5.19 -4.83 0.47
CA ALA A 83 5.72 -3.51 0.79
C ALA A 83 6.79 -3.59 1.90
N ASP A 84 6.54 -4.37 2.95
CA ASP A 84 7.49 -4.59 4.04
C ASP A 84 8.77 -5.27 3.54
N ASN A 85 8.64 -6.25 2.64
CA ASN A 85 9.79 -6.93 2.04
C ASN A 85 10.63 -5.97 1.18
N LEU A 86 9.99 -5.13 0.36
CA LEU A 86 10.67 -4.11 -0.45
C LEU A 86 11.37 -3.07 0.43
N ALA A 87 10.75 -2.62 1.52
CA ALA A 87 11.36 -1.70 2.47
C ALA A 87 12.61 -2.31 3.12
N LEU A 88 12.54 -3.59 3.50
CA LEU A 88 13.69 -4.32 4.04
C LEU A 88 14.81 -4.47 3.00
N LEU A 89 14.47 -4.82 1.76
CA LEU A 89 15.44 -4.96 0.67
C LEU A 89 16.13 -3.62 0.37
N ASN A 90 15.37 -2.53 0.27
CA ASN A 90 15.91 -1.19 0.06
C ASN A 90 16.87 -0.79 1.20
N SER A 91 16.53 -1.11 2.44
CA SER A 91 17.41 -0.85 3.59
C SER A 91 18.72 -1.64 3.50
N LYS A 92 18.67 -2.91 3.09
CA LYS A 92 19.86 -3.73 2.87
C LYS A 92 20.74 -3.20 1.72
N LEU A 93 20.12 -2.77 0.63
CA LEU A 93 20.83 -2.18 -0.51
C LEU A 93 21.52 -0.86 -0.12
N MET A 94 20.86 0.00 0.66
CA MET A 94 21.47 1.24 1.16
C MET A 94 22.69 0.96 2.05
N ILE A 95 22.60 -0.01 2.96
CA ILE A 95 23.74 -0.42 3.80
C ILE A 95 24.88 -0.96 2.93
N ASN A 96 24.58 -1.76 1.91
CA ASN A 96 25.58 -2.28 1.00
C ASN A 96 26.29 -1.16 0.22
N ASP A 97 25.52 -0.20 -0.30
CA ASP A 97 26.07 0.96 -1.00
C ASP A 97 27.03 1.78 -0.10
N LEU A 98 26.64 2.04 1.15
CA LEU A 98 27.51 2.71 2.13
C LEU A 98 28.81 1.94 2.39
N ASN A 99 28.75 0.61 2.48
CA ASN A 99 29.93 -0.22 2.66
C ASN A 99 30.86 -0.15 1.44
N ILE A 100 30.30 -0.23 0.22
CA ILE A 100 31.06 -0.10 -1.03
C ILE A 100 31.71 1.29 -1.13
N GLN A 101 31.00 2.36 -0.78
CA GLN A 101 31.56 3.71 -0.77
C GLN A 101 32.74 3.85 0.21
N LYS A 102 32.63 3.23 1.39
CA LYS A 102 33.71 3.19 2.39
C LYS A 102 34.92 2.41 1.86
N GLU A 103 34.72 1.24 1.29
CA GLU A 103 35.79 0.43 0.69
C GLU A 103 36.48 1.18 -0.46
N ASN A 104 35.71 1.82 -1.34
CA ASN A 104 36.24 2.64 -2.43
C ASN A 104 37.10 3.81 -1.93
N THR A 105 36.69 4.45 -0.83
CA THR A 105 37.48 5.53 -0.23
C THR A 105 38.82 5.00 0.29
N ILE A 106 38.81 3.86 0.97
CA ILE A 106 40.04 3.20 1.46
C ILE A 106 40.96 2.81 0.28
N LEU A 107 40.40 2.25 -0.79
CA LEU A 107 41.17 1.88 -1.98
C LEU A 107 41.81 3.09 -2.66
N LYS A 108 41.09 4.22 -2.76
CA LYS A 108 41.65 5.47 -3.29
C LYS A 108 42.81 5.98 -2.45
N THR A 109 42.69 5.96 -1.13
CA THR A 109 43.78 6.34 -0.23
C THR A 109 45.00 5.45 -0.45
N LYS A 110 44.82 4.12 -0.45
CA LYS A 110 45.93 3.17 -0.70
C LYS A 110 46.58 3.36 -2.07
N ALA A 111 45.79 3.67 -3.10
CA ALA A 111 46.32 3.94 -4.44
C ALA A 111 47.18 5.22 -4.44
N ASN A 112 46.75 6.27 -3.74
CA ASN A 112 47.53 7.49 -3.59
C ASN A 112 48.82 7.24 -2.79
N ASP A 113 48.75 6.52 -1.68
CA ASP A 113 49.93 6.16 -0.87
C ASP A 113 50.96 5.38 -1.72
N LEU A 114 50.49 4.43 -2.53
CA LEU A 114 51.36 3.66 -3.43
C LEU A 114 52.00 4.55 -4.50
N ALA A 115 51.23 5.49 -5.07
CA ALA A 115 51.76 6.44 -6.05
C ALA A 115 52.83 7.35 -5.42
N GLU A 116 52.63 7.81 -4.18
CA GLU A 116 53.60 8.62 -3.44
C GLU A 116 54.89 7.82 -3.14
N ILE A 117 54.76 6.57 -2.67
CA ILE A 117 55.90 5.68 -2.45
C ILE A 117 56.65 5.43 -3.76
N GLY A 118 55.94 5.20 -4.86
CA GLY A 118 56.52 5.03 -6.19
C GLY A 118 57.33 6.26 -6.62
N ALA A 119 56.77 7.46 -6.46
CA ALA A 119 57.45 8.72 -6.78
C ALA A 119 58.72 8.93 -5.93
N LYS A 120 58.62 8.71 -4.60
CA LYS A 120 59.78 8.78 -3.70
C LYS A 120 60.87 7.78 -4.09
N SER A 121 60.48 6.56 -4.44
CA SER A 121 61.42 5.51 -4.85
C SER A 121 62.13 5.89 -6.15
N MET A 122 61.41 6.44 -7.14
CA MET A 122 62.02 6.94 -8.38
C MET A 122 63.02 8.07 -8.11
N LEU A 123 62.68 9.03 -7.24
CA LEU A 123 63.61 10.10 -6.86
C LEU A 123 64.90 9.55 -6.24
N SER A 124 64.78 8.61 -5.30
CA SER A 124 65.95 7.95 -4.70
C SER A 124 66.77 7.19 -5.74
N ILE A 125 66.13 6.48 -6.68
CA ILE A 125 66.83 5.79 -7.78
C ILE A 125 67.60 6.79 -8.64
N VAL A 126 67.00 7.93 -9.01
CA VAL A 126 67.66 8.97 -9.80
C VAL A 126 68.87 9.55 -9.06
N GLN A 127 68.73 9.80 -7.76
CA GLN A 127 69.83 10.28 -6.91
C GLN A 127 70.98 9.28 -6.86
N ILE A 128 70.69 8.02 -6.51
CA ILE A 128 71.69 6.93 -6.45
C ILE A 128 72.37 6.74 -7.81
N THR A 129 71.59 6.75 -8.90
CA THR A 129 72.14 6.62 -10.26
C THR A 129 73.12 7.76 -10.57
N GLY A 130 72.78 8.98 -10.17
CA GLY A 130 73.67 10.14 -10.31
C GLY A 130 74.94 10.04 -9.45
N GLU A 131 74.82 9.58 -8.20
CA GLU A 131 75.97 9.35 -7.30
C GLU A 131 76.92 8.28 -7.85
N ILE A 132 76.39 7.15 -8.32
CA ILE A 132 77.16 6.09 -8.99
C ILE A 132 77.91 6.66 -10.20
N GLY A 133 77.25 7.51 -11.00
CA GLY A 133 77.88 8.19 -12.14
C GLY A 133 79.12 8.99 -11.72
N LYS A 134 79.01 9.83 -10.69
CA LYS A 134 80.12 10.63 -10.16
C LYS A 134 81.26 9.77 -9.60
N ILE A 135 80.94 8.71 -8.86
CA ILE A 135 81.94 7.77 -8.32
C ILE A 135 82.72 7.12 -9.47
N ASN A 136 82.01 6.68 -10.52
CA ASN A 136 82.64 6.07 -11.70
C ASN A 136 83.58 7.03 -12.44
N GLU A 137 83.24 8.32 -12.53
CA GLU A 137 84.13 9.34 -13.11
C GLU A 137 85.40 9.54 -12.26
N GLN A 138 85.27 9.61 -10.94
CA GLN A 138 86.40 9.75 -10.02
C GLN A 138 87.37 8.56 -10.10
N LEU A 139 86.84 7.33 -10.16
CA LEU A 139 87.67 6.12 -10.31
C LEU A 139 88.46 6.10 -11.63
N LYS A 140 87.86 6.58 -12.72
CA LYS A 140 88.56 6.71 -14.02
C LYS A 140 89.63 7.80 -14.00
N GLY A 141 89.39 8.91 -13.29
CA GLY A 141 90.35 10.02 -13.16
C GLY A 141 91.52 9.73 -12.21
N GLY A 142 91.36 8.80 -11.27
CA GLY A 142 92.42 8.36 -10.34
C GLY A 142 93.38 7.31 -10.90
N ALA A 143 93.10 6.76 -12.08
CA ALA A 143 94.01 5.89 -12.83
C ALA A 143 95.02 6.73 -13.63
N LYS A 144 95.99 7.33 -12.94
CA LYS A 144 97.20 7.91 -13.53
C LYS A 144 98.42 7.48 -12.75
#